data_AF-A0A524GLD8-F1
#
_entry.id   AF-A0A524GLD8-F1
#
_cell.length_a   1.000
_cell.length_b   1.000
_cell.length_c   1.000
_cell.angle_alpha   90.00
_cell.angle_beta   90.00
_cell.angle_gamma   90.00
#
_symmetry.space_group_name_H-M   'P 1'
#
loop_
_entity.id
_entity.type
_entity.pdbx_description
1 polymer ?
#
loop_
_entity_poly.entity_id
_entity_poly.type
_entity_poly.pdbx_seq_one_letter_code
_entity_poly.pdbx_strand_id
1 'polypeptide(L)'
;MDPRRKPLIIVVGSGGVGKTTLAAAMGLRAAQRGDDTLVMTFDPSLRLKDALGVGDEALDAEIEVAAGGKGRLWASLLDARRTFDRLIDRYAPDEAARQRILTNRFYDRLSGNLAGVLEYMASERLFEVAASGAYSTIILDTPPTRQALDFLGAPQRIVSFLDSGALRIALKPWFGADGRIKVTSRLGILGRNVEGF
;
A
#
# COMPACT_ATOMS: atom_id res chain seq x y z
N MET A 1 19.87 -9.44 -19.87
CA MET A 1 19.62 -9.23 -18.43
C MET A 1 20.24 -10.42 -17.69
N ASP A 2 21.10 -10.23 -16.68
CA ASP A 2 21.78 -11.33 -15.98
C ASP A 2 20.76 -12.10 -15.09
N PRO A 3 20.55 -13.41 -15.30
CA PRO A 3 19.63 -14.23 -14.50
C PRO A 3 20.08 -14.42 -13.04
N ARG A 4 21.24 -13.89 -12.62
CA ARG A 4 21.77 -13.95 -11.25
C ARG A 4 21.54 -12.68 -10.41
N ARG A 5 20.98 -11.62 -10.99
CA ARG A 5 20.64 -10.39 -10.25
C ARG A 5 19.34 -10.62 -9.48
N LYS A 6 19.39 -10.66 -8.14
CA LYS A 6 18.18 -10.81 -7.31
C LYS A 6 17.45 -9.46 -7.25
N PRO A 7 16.30 -9.28 -7.93
CA PRO A 7 15.63 -7.99 -8.06
C PRO A 7 14.95 -7.53 -6.76
N LEU A 8 14.74 -8.44 -5.80
CA LEU A 8 13.99 -8.21 -4.57
C LEU A 8 14.69 -8.86 -3.37
N ILE A 9 14.86 -8.08 -2.30
CA ILE A 9 15.33 -8.52 -0.99
C ILE A 9 14.27 -8.14 0.03
N ILE A 10 13.76 -9.10 0.80
CA ILE A 10 12.80 -8.85 1.88
C ILE A 10 13.51 -9.11 3.21
N VAL A 11 13.49 -8.11 4.10
CA VAL A 11 14.17 -8.18 5.40
C VAL A 11 13.18 -8.55 6.48
N VAL A 12 13.20 -9.82 6.91
CA VAL A 12 12.28 -10.37 7.92
C VAL A 12 12.99 -10.66 9.24
N GLY A 13 12.25 -10.63 10.34
CA GLY A 13 12.79 -10.89 11.69
C GLY A 13 11.95 -10.27 12.80
N SER A 14 12.31 -10.55 14.05
CA SER A 14 11.55 -10.09 15.22
C SER A 14 11.62 -8.56 15.40
N GLY A 15 10.84 -8.04 16.35
CA GLY A 15 10.93 -6.63 16.72
C GLY A 15 12.30 -6.31 17.31
N GLY A 16 12.90 -5.18 16.93
CA GLY A 16 14.15 -4.70 17.54
C GLY A 16 15.46 -5.36 17.08
N VAL A 17 15.45 -6.32 16.15
CA VAL A 17 16.69 -7.00 15.68
C VAL A 17 17.50 -6.22 14.64
N GLY A 18 17.12 -4.97 14.34
CA GLY A 18 17.86 -4.12 13.40
C GLY A 18 17.47 -4.26 11.92
N LYS A 19 16.27 -4.77 11.59
CA LYS A 19 15.80 -4.95 10.20
C LYS A 19 15.87 -3.67 9.37
N THR A 20 15.27 -2.59 9.85
CA THR A 20 15.26 -1.29 9.17
C THR A 20 16.67 -0.76 8.94
N THR A 21 17.54 -0.87 9.95
CA THR A 21 18.96 -0.48 9.84
C THR A 21 19.69 -1.32 8.80
N LEU A 22 19.45 -2.62 8.78
CA LEU A 22 20.03 -3.53 7.79
C LEU A 22 19.49 -3.23 6.38
N ALA A 23 18.20 -2.98 6.22
CA ALA A 23 17.58 -2.61 4.95
C ALA A 23 18.19 -1.32 4.37
N ALA A 24 18.30 -0.27 5.20
CA ALA A 24 18.95 0.98 4.84
C ALA A 24 20.42 0.77 4.45
N ALA A 25 21.18 0.02 5.25
CA ALA A 25 22.59 -0.26 4.99
C ALA A 25 22.81 -1.06 3.70
N MET A 26 21.95 -2.04 3.42
CA MET A 26 21.98 -2.79 2.16
C MET A 26 21.68 -1.89 0.96
N GLY A 27 20.69 -1.01 1.07
CA GLY A 27 20.33 -0.06 0.01
C GLY A 27 21.47 0.89 -0.32
N LEU A 28 22.06 1.50 0.73
CA LEU A 28 23.24 2.35 0.60
C LEU A 28 24.40 1.61 -0.08
N ARG A 29 24.67 0.37 0.34
CA ARG A 29 25.77 -0.43 -0.22
C ARG A 29 25.53 -0.81 -1.67
N ALA A 30 24.29 -1.11 -2.07
CA ALA A 30 23.93 -1.42 -3.46
C ALA A 30 24.09 -0.19 -4.36
N ALA A 31 23.58 0.96 -3.95
CA ALA A 31 23.76 2.22 -4.67
C ALA A 31 25.23 2.62 -4.81
N GLN A 32 26.04 2.43 -3.75
CA GLN A 32 27.49 2.63 -3.82
C GLN A 32 28.20 1.74 -4.84
N ARG A 33 27.66 0.55 -5.11
CA ARG A 33 28.19 -0.39 -6.10
C ARG A 33 27.73 -0.11 -7.53
N GLY A 34 26.82 0.85 -7.73
CA GLY A 34 26.32 1.22 -9.06
C GLY A 34 24.90 0.75 -9.35
N ASP A 35 24.18 0.20 -8.37
CA ASP A 35 22.80 -0.28 -8.57
C ASP A 35 21.80 0.85 -8.33
N ASP A 36 20.85 1.03 -9.26
CA ASP A 36 19.66 1.82 -9.01
C ASP A 36 18.76 1.05 -8.03
N THR A 37 18.64 1.56 -6.80
CA THR A 37 18.12 0.82 -5.65
C THR A 37 16.98 1.54 -4.94
N LEU A 38 15.83 0.88 -4.78
CA LEU A 38 14.74 1.37 -3.95
C LEU A 38 14.69 0.63 -2.61
N VAL A 39 14.64 1.37 -1.51
CA VAL A 39 14.33 0.83 -0.17
C VAL A 39 12.94 1.29 0.23
N MET A 40 12.09 0.31 0.54
CA MET A 40 10.69 0.52 0.89
C MET A 40 10.44 0.00 2.30
N THR A 41 9.58 0.67 3.07
CA THR A 41 9.05 0.11 4.32
C THR A 41 7.54 0.21 4.34
N PHE A 42 6.88 -0.78 4.93
CA PHE A 42 5.47 -0.71 5.32
C PHE A 42 5.29 -0.86 6.83
N ASP A 43 6.38 -0.67 7.60
CA ASP A 43 6.32 -0.61 9.06
C ASP A 43 5.69 0.72 9.49
N PRO A 44 4.55 0.70 10.22
CA PRO A 44 3.86 1.91 10.66
C PRO A 44 4.68 2.76 11.63
N SER A 45 5.76 2.22 12.22
CA SER A 45 6.69 2.99 13.05
C SER A 45 7.59 3.94 12.26
N LEU A 46 7.59 3.85 10.93
CA LEU A 46 8.33 4.73 10.01
C LEU A 46 9.83 4.88 10.32
N ARG A 47 10.45 3.90 10.99
CA ARG A 47 11.87 3.96 11.40
C ARG A 47 12.83 4.10 10.22
N LEU A 48 12.43 3.71 9.01
CA LEU A 48 13.23 3.89 7.81
C LEU A 48 13.46 5.37 7.49
N LYS A 49 12.47 6.21 7.83
CA LYS A 49 12.54 7.67 7.72
C LYS A 49 13.80 8.20 8.41
N ASP A 50 13.96 7.84 9.69
CA ASP A 50 15.10 8.23 10.50
C ASP A 50 16.41 7.59 10.02
N ALA A 51 16.36 6.32 9.62
CA ALA A 51 17.54 5.59 9.18
C ALA A 51 18.15 6.12 7.88
N LEU A 52 17.32 6.67 6.97
CA LEU A 52 17.75 7.24 5.70
C LEU A 52 17.79 8.78 5.71
N GLY A 53 17.33 9.42 6.79
CA GLY A 53 17.29 10.88 6.91
C GLY A 53 16.32 11.55 5.92
N VAL A 54 15.22 10.87 5.58
CA VAL A 54 14.18 11.42 4.69
C VAL A 54 13.04 12.02 5.51
N GLY A 55 12.28 12.96 4.94
CA GLY A 55 11.07 13.49 5.57
C GLY A 55 9.79 12.75 5.19
N ASP A 56 8.65 13.34 5.52
CA ASP A 56 7.32 12.77 5.22
C ASP A 56 6.99 12.80 3.72
N GLU A 57 7.73 13.56 2.92
CA GLU A 57 7.67 13.53 1.46
C GLU A 57 7.88 12.13 0.87
N ALA A 58 8.59 11.25 1.59
CA ALA A 58 8.78 9.86 1.19
C ALA A 58 7.51 8.99 1.33
N LEU A 59 6.46 9.51 1.99
CA LEU A 59 5.12 8.89 2.02
C LEU A 59 4.33 9.15 0.72
N ASP A 60 4.66 10.24 0.03
CA ASP A 60 3.96 10.70 -1.16
C ASP A 60 4.66 10.27 -2.46
N ALA A 61 5.98 10.24 -2.45
CA ALA A 61 6.79 9.91 -3.60
C ALA A 61 8.07 9.17 -3.22
N GLU A 62 8.72 8.60 -4.21
CA GLU A 62 10.07 8.06 -4.06
C GLU A 62 11.06 9.23 -3.97
N ILE A 63 11.82 9.28 -2.88
CA ILE A 63 12.76 10.36 -2.62
C ILE A 63 14.16 9.84 -2.77
N GLU A 64 14.98 10.53 -3.57
CA GLU A 64 16.38 10.19 -3.73
C GLU A 64 17.16 10.51 -2.45
N VAL A 65 17.96 9.54 -2.00
CA VAL A 65 18.80 9.62 -0.81
C VAL A 65 20.25 9.67 -1.23
N ALA A 66 21.03 10.56 -0.61
CA ALA A 66 22.46 10.68 -0.90
C ALA A 66 23.21 9.39 -0.54
N ALA A 67 23.70 8.67 -1.55
CA ALA A 67 24.40 7.39 -1.36
C ALA A 67 25.93 7.46 -1.52
N GLY A 68 26.45 8.51 -2.18
CA GLY A 68 27.89 8.71 -2.39
C GLY A 68 28.55 7.71 -3.35
N GLY A 69 27.86 7.29 -4.42
CA GLY A 69 28.36 6.31 -5.38
C GLY A 69 27.91 6.55 -6.82
N LYS A 70 28.13 5.54 -7.69
CA LYS A 70 27.77 5.60 -9.11
C LYS A 70 26.29 5.29 -9.38
N GLY A 71 25.65 4.56 -8.47
CA GLY A 71 24.23 4.25 -8.54
C GLY A 71 23.42 5.24 -7.71
N ARG A 72 22.12 5.04 -7.69
CA ARG A 72 21.17 5.91 -6.98
C ARG A 72 20.38 5.11 -5.93
N LEU A 73 20.07 5.77 -4.83
CA LEU A 73 19.27 5.22 -3.74
C LEU A 73 17.98 6.02 -3.64
N TRP A 74 16.86 5.33 -3.55
CA TRP A 74 15.56 5.94 -3.30
C TRP A 74 14.93 5.33 -2.06
N ALA A 75 14.12 6.12 -1.37
CA ALA A 75 13.31 5.71 -0.24
C ALA A 75 11.82 5.87 -0.58
N SER A 76 11.01 4.91 -0.15
CA SER A 76 9.55 5.02 -0.15
C SER A 76 8.98 4.48 1.16
N LEU A 77 8.20 5.32 1.84
CA LEU A 77 7.47 4.98 3.05
C LEU A 77 6.04 4.64 2.63
N LEU A 78 5.59 3.41 2.84
CA LEU A 78 4.25 3.00 2.43
C LEU A 78 3.25 3.39 3.51
N ASP A 79 2.39 4.33 3.16
CA ASP A 79 1.21 4.66 3.93
C ASP A 79 0.00 3.84 3.45
N ALA A 80 -0.66 3.13 4.36
CA ALA A 80 -1.84 2.31 4.04
C ALA A 80 -2.96 3.14 3.45
N ARG A 81 -3.28 4.27 4.09
CA ARG A 81 -4.41 5.12 3.73
C ARG A 81 -4.18 5.70 2.33
N ARG A 82 -3.01 6.27 2.06
CA ARG A 82 -2.66 6.84 0.75
C ARG A 82 -2.62 5.78 -0.34
N THR A 83 -2.16 4.56 -0.03
CA THR A 83 -2.21 3.47 -1.01
C THR A 83 -3.64 3.04 -1.29
N PHE A 84 -4.52 3.05 -0.28
CA PHE A 84 -5.94 2.83 -0.47
C PHE A 84 -6.59 3.94 -1.31
N ASP A 85 -6.25 5.21 -1.04
CA ASP A 85 -6.72 6.36 -1.84
C ASP A 85 -6.32 6.18 -3.31
N ARG A 86 -5.08 5.75 -3.60
CA ARG A 86 -4.61 5.42 -4.96
C ARG A 86 -5.41 4.30 -5.64
N LEU A 87 -5.82 3.27 -4.90
CA LEU A 87 -6.70 2.24 -5.44
C LEU A 87 -8.08 2.80 -5.79
N ILE A 88 -8.63 3.66 -4.94
CA ILE A 88 -9.90 4.33 -5.24
C ILE A 88 -9.74 5.20 -6.49
N ASP A 89 -8.64 5.96 -6.60
CA ASP A 89 -8.35 6.77 -7.80
C ASP A 89 -8.28 5.92 -9.06
N ARG A 90 -7.67 4.73 -8.98
CA ARG A 90 -7.46 3.82 -10.13
C ARG A 90 -8.72 3.06 -10.53
N TYR A 91 -9.56 2.66 -9.56
CA TYR A 91 -10.66 1.72 -9.79
C TYR A 91 -12.06 2.31 -9.56
N ALA A 92 -12.19 3.55 -9.09
CA ALA A 92 -13.49 4.20 -9.01
C ALA A 92 -14.13 4.29 -10.41
N PRO A 93 -15.43 3.98 -10.54
CA PRO A 93 -16.10 3.97 -11.83
C PRO A 93 -16.26 5.38 -12.42
N ASP A 94 -16.33 6.40 -11.57
CA ASP A 94 -16.45 7.81 -11.93
C ASP A 94 -15.97 8.73 -10.78
N GLU A 95 -15.76 10.01 -11.09
CA GLU A 95 -15.29 11.01 -10.11
C GLU A 95 -16.29 11.22 -8.96
N ALA A 96 -17.60 11.09 -9.23
CA ALA A 96 -18.61 11.25 -8.18
C ALA A 96 -18.55 10.10 -7.16
N ALA A 97 -18.29 8.87 -7.61
CA ALA A 97 -18.07 7.71 -6.76
C ALA A 97 -16.78 7.84 -5.97
N ARG A 98 -15.70 8.27 -6.62
CA ARG A 98 -14.43 8.58 -5.98
C ARG A 98 -14.61 9.57 -4.82
N GLN A 99 -15.20 10.74 -5.09
CA GLN A 99 -15.43 11.77 -4.07
C GLN A 99 -16.31 11.26 -2.92
N ARG A 100 -17.38 10.51 -3.23
CA ARG A 100 -18.25 9.92 -2.21
C ARG A 100 -17.53 8.93 -1.31
N ILE A 101 -16.56 8.17 -1.83
CA ILE A 101 -15.77 7.22 -1.05
C ILE A 101 -14.75 7.98 -0.19
N LEU A 102 -13.96 8.88 -0.78
CA LEU A 102 -12.89 9.60 -0.07
C LEU A 102 -13.41 10.53 1.04
N THR A 103 -14.62 11.08 0.90
CA THR A 103 -15.26 11.93 1.91
C THR A 103 -16.04 11.16 2.99
N ASN A 104 -16.13 9.83 2.87
CA ASN A 104 -16.94 9.00 3.77
C ASN A 104 -16.24 8.77 5.13
N ARG A 105 -16.90 9.09 6.24
CA ARG A 105 -16.37 8.85 7.60
C ARG A 105 -16.11 7.37 7.93
N PHE A 106 -16.83 6.44 7.31
CA PHE A 106 -16.55 5.01 7.43
C PHE A 106 -15.25 4.66 6.72
N TYR A 107 -15.02 5.21 5.53
CA TYR A 107 -13.78 5.02 4.79
C TYR A 107 -12.57 5.56 5.56
N ASP A 108 -12.67 6.78 6.11
CA ASP A 108 -11.63 7.42 6.91
C ASP A 108 -11.18 6.56 8.10
N ARG A 109 -12.11 5.83 8.73
CA ARG A 109 -11.83 4.93 9.85
C ARG A 109 -11.25 3.57 9.43
N LEU A 110 -11.63 3.08 8.25
CA LEU A 110 -11.25 1.76 7.75
C LEU A 110 -9.90 1.77 7.02
N SER A 111 -9.65 2.80 6.21
CA SER A 111 -8.50 2.90 5.29
C SER A 111 -7.13 2.81 5.96
N GLY A 112 -7.01 3.21 7.24
CA GLY A 112 -5.76 3.10 8.02
C GLY A 112 -5.69 1.94 9.01
N ASN A 113 -6.78 1.21 9.27
CA ASN A 113 -6.88 0.29 10.42
C ASN A 113 -7.33 -1.14 10.07
N LEU A 114 -7.60 -1.44 8.79
CA LEU A 114 -7.98 -2.78 8.37
C LEU A 114 -6.78 -3.75 8.45
N ALA A 115 -6.93 -4.80 9.26
CA ALA A 115 -5.93 -5.86 9.37
C ALA A 115 -5.70 -6.54 8.01
N GLY A 116 -4.44 -6.72 7.61
CA GLY A 116 -4.06 -7.35 6.35
C GLY A 116 -4.03 -6.41 5.14
N VAL A 117 -4.61 -5.19 5.24
CA VAL A 117 -4.59 -4.22 4.14
C VAL A 117 -3.18 -3.68 3.92
N LEU A 118 -2.46 -3.33 4.99
CA LEU A 118 -1.06 -2.87 4.90
C LEU A 118 -0.19 -3.84 4.10
N GLU A 119 -0.33 -5.12 4.38
CA GLU A 119 0.46 -6.16 3.73
C GLU A 119 0.09 -6.39 2.26
N TYR A 120 -1.20 -6.32 1.92
CA TYR A 120 -1.62 -6.37 0.52
C TYR A 120 -1.16 -5.13 -0.25
N MET A 121 -1.25 -3.95 0.37
CA MET A 121 -0.75 -2.68 -0.20
C MET A 121 0.75 -2.73 -0.46
N ALA A 122 1.52 -3.30 0.47
CA ALA A 122 2.92 -3.56 0.26
C ALA A 122 3.17 -4.50 -0.95
N SER A 123 2.33 -5.52 -1.12
CA SER A 123 2.44 -6.46 -2.26
C SER A 123 2.09 -5.80 -3.59
N GLU A 124 1.04 -4.97 -3.63
CA GLU A 124 0.60 -4.24 -4.83
C GLU A 124 1.63 -3.18 -5.23
N ARG A 125 2.13 -2.40 -4.27
CA ARG A 125 3.19 -1.43 -4.54
C ARG A 125 4.48 -2.10 -5.00
N LEU A 126 4.85 -3.23 -4.39
CA LEU A 126 5.99 -4.03 -4.84
C LEU A 126 5.81 -4.51 -6.29
N PHE A 127 4.61 -4.97 -6.65
CA PHE A 127 4.29 -5.35 -8.03
C PHE A 127 4.41 -4.17 -8.99
N GLU A 128 3.87 -3.00 -8.64
CA GLU A 128 3.95 -1.78 -9.45
C GLU A 128 5.40 -1.34 -9.70
N VAL A 129 6.20 -1.28 -8.63
CA VAL A 129 7.62 -0.92 -8.73
C VAL A 129 8.38 -1.94 -9.57
N ALA A 130 8.17 -3.24 -9.33
CA ALA A 130 8.83 -4.29 -10.10
C ALA A 130 8.45 -4.26 -11.59
N ALA A 131 7.18 -3.98 -11.90
CA ALA A 131 6.68 -3.90 -13.27
C ALA A 131 7.22 -2.67 -14.03
N SER A 132 7.53 -1.58 -13.32
CA SER A 132 8.09 -0.36 -13.94
C SER A 132 9.49 -0.58 -14.54
N GLY A 133 10.27 -1.51 -13.99
CA GLY A 133 11.67 -1.74 -14.37
C GLY A 133 12.61 -0.58 -14.04
N ALA A 134 12.17 0.42 -13.26
CA ALA A 134 12.97 1.60 -12.92
C ALA A 134 14.13 1.28 -11.97
N TYR A 135 14.02 0.20 -11.20
CA TYR A 135 14.99 -0.19 -10.18
C TYR A 135 15.62 -1.55 -10.50
N SER A 136 16.93 -1.61 -10.34
CA SER A 136 17.70 -2.85 -10.50
C SER A 136 17.71 -3.71 -9.22
N THR A 137 17.48 -3.08 -8.07
CA THR A 137 17.39 -3.72 -6.75
C THR A 137 16.25 -3.08 -5.94
N ILE A 138 15.37 -3.90 -5.38
CA ILE A 138 14.30 -3.46 -4.47
C ILE A 138 14.53 -4.13 -3.10
N ILE A 139 14.50 -3.34 -2.04
CA ILE A 139 14.66 -3.83 -0.66
C ILE A 139 13.42 -3.46 0.13
N LEU A 140 12.76 -4.47 0.71
CA LEU A 140 11.55 -4.30 1.51
C LEU A 140 11.85 -4.53 3.00
N ASP A 141 11.75 -3.48 3.80
CA ASP A 141 11.73 -3.51 5.26
C ASP A 141 10.33 -3.88 5.75
N THR A 142 10.22 -4.92 6.57
CA THR A 142 8.94 -5.46 7.04
C THR A 142 8.68 -5.12 8.52
N PRO A 143 7.41 -5.05 8.94
CA PRO A 143 7.04 -5.10 10.36
C PRO A 143 7.57 -6.37 11.06
N PRO A 144 7.49 -6.45 12.41
CA PRO A 144 7.94 -7.61 13.20
C PRO A 144 7.32 -8.97 12.77
N THR A 145 8.10 -10.07 12.88
CA THR A 145 7.90 -11.40 12.25
C THR A 145 6.49 -11.96 12.14
N ARG A 146 5.61 -11.79 13.14
CA ARG A 146 4.22 -12.32 13.03
C ARG A 146 3.46 -11.69 11.86
N GLN A 147 3.76 -10.44 11.52
CA GLN A 147 3.14 -9.69 10.41
C GLN A 147 3.87 -9.86 9.07
N ALA A 148 5.14 -10.32 9.07
CA ALA A 148 5.91 -10.50 7.84
C ALA A 148 5.58 -11.81 7.08
N LEU A 149 5.22 -12.89 7.80
CA LEU A 149 4.69 -14.11 7.14
C LEU A 149 3.27 -13.88 6.64
N ASP A 150 2.49 -13.11 7.41
CA ASP A 150 1.18 -12.59 7.04
C ASP A 150 1.23 -11.79 5.72
N PHE A 151 2.35 -11.14 5.41
CA PHE A 151 2.55 -10.46 4.13
C PHE A 151 2.47 -11.39 2.92
N LEU A 152 3.08 -12.58 2.99
CA LEU A 152 3.02 -13.55 1.89
C LEU A 152 1.62 -14.15 1.69
N GLY A 153 0.78 -14.14 2.73
CA GLY A 153 -0.61 -14.58 2.69
C GLY A 153 -1.64 -13.45 2.54
N ALA A 154 -1.20 -12.19 2.44
CA ALA A 154 -2.09 -11.03 2.42
C ALA A 154 -3.07 -11.01 1.24
N PRO A 155 -2.67 -11.37 -0.01
CA PRO A 155 -3.62 -11.42 -1.12
C PRO A 155 -4.80 -12.35 -0.84
N GLN A 156 -4.54 -13.54 -0.29
CA GLN A 156 -5.56 -14.54 0.02
C GLN A 156 -6.48 -14.08 1.17
N ARG A 157 -5.93 -13.36 2.16
CA ARG A 157 -6.72 -12.80 3.27
C ARG A 157 -7.73 -11.76 2.79
N ILE A 158 -7.36 -10.90 1.85
CA ILE A 158 -8.31 -9.92 1.27
C ILE A 158 -9.39 -10.60 0.44
N VAL A 159 -9.03 -11.57 -0.40
CA VAL A 159 -10.02 -12.35 -1.16
C VAL A 159 -11.01 -13.03 -0.19
N SER A 160 -10.50 -13.65 0.87
CA SER A 160 -11.32 -14.30 1.89
C SER A 160 -12.25 -13.33 2.65
N PHE A 161 -11.79 -12.09 2.91
CA PHE A 161 -12.61 -11.04 3.49
C PHE A 161 -13.72 -10.58 2.55
N LEU A 162 -13.41 -10.38 1.26
CA LEU A 162 -14.38 -10.00 0.23
C LEU A 162 -15.45 -11.08 0.04
N ASP A 163 -15.05 -12.35 0.14
CA ASP A 163 -15.95 -13.50 0.05
C ASP A 163 -16.72 -13.79 1.34
N SER A 164 -16.47 -13.04 2.43
CA SER A 164 -17.10 -13.29 3.71
C SER A 164 -18.63 -13.12 3.65
N GLY A 165 -19.35 -14.08 4.23
CA GLY A 165 -20.82 -14.05 4.28
C GLY A 165 -21.36 -12.79 4.96
N ALA A 166 -20.63 -12.24 5.94
CA ALA A 166 -20.98 -10.99 6.61
C ALA A 166 -20.91 -9.78 5.67
N LEU A 167 -19.85 -9.66 4.87
CA LEU A 167 -19.72 -8.58 3.88
C LEU A 167 -20.78 -8.74 2.77
N ARG A 168 -21.05 -9.96 2.32
CA ARG A 168 -22.14 -10.24 1.36
C ARG A 168 -23.52 -9.87 1.91
N ILE A 169 -23.77 -10.07 3.20
CA ILE A 169 -25.01 -9.64 3.87
C ILE A 169 -25.06 -8.12 4.00
N ALA A 170 -23.96 -7.46 4.39
CA ALA A 170 -23.89 -6.01 4.53
C ALA A 170 -24.04 -5.27 3.20
N LEU A 171 -23.48 -5.83 2.12
CA LEU A 171 -23.56 -5.28 0.78
C LEU A 171 -24.78 -5.80 -0.01
N LYS A 172 -25.58 -6.71 0.55
CA LYS A 172 -26.81 -7.27 -0.06
C LYS A 172 -27.77 -6.21 -0.61
N PRO A 173 -27.93 -5.01 0.00
CA PRO A 173 -28.74 -3.93 -0.57
C PRO A 173 -28.16 -3.34 -1.87
N TRP A 174 -26.84 -3.43 -2.06
CA TRP A 174 -26.08 -2.83 -3.16
C TRP A 174 -25.74 -3.83 -4.27
N PHE A 175 -26.01 -5.12 -4.09
CA PHE A 175 -25.82 -6.15 -5.12
C PHE A 175 -27.17 -6.64 -5.68
N GLY A 176 -27.21 -6.91 -6.99
CA GLY A 176 -28.31 -7.55 -7.69
C GLY A 176 -28.42 -9.04 -7.36
N ALA A 177 -29.54 -9.68 -7.74
CA ALA A 177 -29.70 -11.13 -7.60
C ALA A 177 -28.68 -11.93 -8.46
N ASP A 178 -28.01 -11.25 -9.40
CA ASP A 178 -26.94 -11.75 -10.26
C ASP A 178 -25.52 -11.48 -9.69
N GLY A 179 -25.40 -10.92 -8.47
CA GLY A 179 -24.13 -10.64 -7.82
C GLY A 179 -23.37 -9.42 -8.38
N ARG A 180 -23.99 -8.62 -9.24
CA ARG A 180 -23.41 -7.37 -9.77
C ARG A 180 -23.80 -6.18 -8.91
N ILE A 181 -22.92 -5.17 -8.82
CA ILE A 181 -23.22 -3.92 -8.10
C ILE A 181 -24.41 -3.25 -8.78
N LYS A 182 -25.51 -3.03 -8.04
CA LYS A 182 -26.63 -2.18 -8.47
C LYS A 182 -26.10 -0.75 -8.55
N VAL A 183 -25.66 -0.32 -9.73
CA VAL A 183 -25.48 1.10 -10.04
C VAL A 183 -26.87 1.73 -10.08
N THR A 184 -27.41 2.10 -8.92
CA THR A 184 -28.68 2.83 -8.87
C THR A 184 -28.36 4.30 -9.06
N SER A 185 -28.80 4.88 -10.17
CA SER A 185 -28.92 6.31 -10.43
C SER A 185 -29.94 7.03 -9.50
N ARG A 186 -30.09 6.57 -8.25
CA ARG A 186 -31.08 7.08 -7.28
C ARG A 186 -30.53 8.18 -6.37
N LEU A 187 -29.86 9.17 -6.95
CA LEU A 187 -29.57 10.46 -6.28
C LEU A 187 -30.57 11.55 -6.69
N GLY A 188 -31.80 11.17 -7.07
CA GLY A 188 -32.87 12.08 -7.50
C GLY A 188 -34.19 12.03 -6.71
N ILE A 189 -34.32 11.21 -5.66
CA ILE A 189 -35.63 10.99 -4.96
C ILE A 189 -35.59 11.39 -3.47
N LEU A 190 -34.57 12.10 -2.99
CA LEU A 190 -34.50 12.60 -1.60
C LEU A 190 -34.59 14.14 -1.47
N GLY A 191 -35.05 14.82 -2.52
CA GLY A 191 -35.20 16.29 -2.55
C GLY A 191 -36.62 16.83 -2.41
N ARG A 192 -37.63 16.03 -2.02
CA ARG A 192 -38.99 16.54 -1.76
C ARG A 192 -39.61 15.78 -0.60
N ASN A 193 -39.47 16.34 0.60
CA ASN A 193 -40.46 16.34 1.69
C ASN A 193 -39.80 16.91 2.95
N VAL A 194 -39.56 18.22 2.94
CA VAL A 194 -39.41 19.03 4.15
C VAL A 194 -40.16 20.35 3.93
N GLU A 195 -41.47 20.24 3.68
CA GLU A 195 -42.44 21.32 3.91
C GLU A 195 -43.66 20.65 4.55
N GLY A 196 -43.81 20.84 5.86
CA GLY A 196 -44.92 20.29 6.63
C GLY A 196 -44.52 19.95 8.06
N PHE A 197 -44.55 20.98 8.91
CA PHE A 197 -44.33 21.04 10.37
C PHE A 197 -42.88 21.20 10.85
#